data_AF-A0A9C6WD46-F1
#
_entry.id   AF-A0A9C6WD46-F1
#
_cell.length_a   1.000
_cell.length_b   1.000
_cell.length_c   1.000
_cell.angle_alpha   90.00
_cell.angle_beta   90.00
_cell.angle_gamma   90.00
#
_symmetry.space_group_name_H-M   'P 1'
#
loop_
_entity.id
_entity.type
_entity.pdbx_description
1 polymer ?
#
loop_
_entity_poly.entity_id
_entity_poly.type
_entity_poly.pdbx_seq_one_letter_code
_entity_poly.pdbx_strand_id
1 'polypeptide(L)'
;MIKDGAIKVISSHIMRIENNKVIFGNKTEKEFNAIVFATGYKSVANKWLKDNYKNVLNEDGMPKNAFSMPFTLKTIICSHLEGINNLPILI
;
A
#
# COMPACT_ATOMS: atom_id res chain seq x y z
N MET A 1 -11.00 -9.75 -19.24
CA MET A 1 -11.47 -8.90 -18.12
C MET A 1 -11.31 -7.41 -18.38
N ILE A 2 -10.07 -6.89 -18.58
CA ILE A 2 -9.88 -5.46 -18.95
C ILE A 2 -10.32 -5.21 -20.39
N LYS A 3 -9.91 -6.07 -21.35
CA LYS A 3 -10.29 -5.97 -22.77
C LYS A 3 -11.81 -6.08 -22.98
N ASP A 4 -12.47 -6.87 -22.14
CA ASP A 4 -13.92 -7.11 -22.22
C ASP A 4 -14.73 -6.01 -21.49
N GLY A 5 -14.06 -5.00 -20.93
CA GLY A 5 -14.69 -3.85 -20.28
C GLY A 5 -15.22 -4.08 -18.86
N ALA A 6 -15.09 -5.30 -18.33
CA ALA A 6 -15.51 -5.64 -16.96
C ALA A 6 -14.67 -4.95 -15.88
N ILE A 7 -13.41 -4.60 -16.20
CA ILE A 7 -12.54 -3.80 -15.34
C ILE A 7 -12.17 -2.52 -16.10
N LYS A 8 -12.42 -1.36 -15.47
CA LYS A 8 -12.01 -0.06 -16.00
C LYS A 8 -10.91 0.53 -15.14
N VAL A 9 -9.73 0.67 -15.72
CA VAL A 9 -8.60 1.34 -15.06
C VAL A 9 -8.76 2.84 -15.26
N ILE A 10 -8.75 3.59 -14.17
CA ILE A 10 -8.77 5.06 -14.19
C ILE A 10 -7.37 5.54 -13.79
N SER A 11 -6.65 6.14 -14.73
CA SER A 11 -5.25 6.55 -14.52
C SER A 11 -5.09 7.77 -13.62
N SER A 12 -6.17 8.50 -13.32
CA SER A 12 -6.15 9.63 -12.40
C SER A 12 -6.35 9.18 -10.94
N HIS A 13 -5.66 9.84 -10.02
CA HIS A 13 -5.88 9.63 -8.59
C HIS A 13 -7.31 9.99 -8.16
N ILE A 14 -7.77 9.37 -7.08
CA ILE A 14 -9.01 9.73 -6.39
C ILE A 14 -8.76 11.05 -5.67
N MET A 15 -9.56 12.08 -5.98
CA MET A 15 -9.48 13.39 -5.33
C MET A 15 -10.29 13.40 -4.04
N ARG A 16 -11.55 12.94 -4.11
CA ARG A 16 -12.44 12.82 -2.94
C ARG A 16 -13.56 11.82 -3.19
N ILE A 17 -14.16 11.34 -2.12
CA ILE A 17 -15.37 10.51 -2.13
C ILE A 17 -16.48 11.34 -1.49
N GLU A 18 -17.62 11.45 -2.17
CA GLU A 18 -18.76 12.24 -1.75
C GLU A 18 -20.05 11.43 -1.96
N ASN A 19 -20.75 11.13 -0.87
CA ASN A 19 -21.92 10.25 -0.86
C ASN A 19 -21.63 8.89 -1.52
N ASN A 20 -22.28 8.59 -2.64
CA ASN A 20 -22.11 7.38 -3.45
C ASN A 20 -21.25 7.62 -4.69
N LYS A 21 -20.47 8.70 -4.72
CA LYS A 21 -19.63 9.10 -5.87
C LYS A 21 -18.16 9.22 -5.50
N VAL A 22 -17.30 8.84 -6.44
CA VAL A 22 -15.87 9.11 -6.44
C VAL A 22 -15.57 10.21 -7.45
N ILE A 23 -14.89 11.25 -7.00
CA ILE A 23 -14.42 12.36 -7.82
C ILE A 23 -12.93 12.18 -8.04
N PHE A 24 -12.50 12.16 -9.30
CA PHE A 24 -11.09 11.97 -9.66
C PHE A 24 -10.39 13.29 -9.98
N GLY A 25 -9.06 13.28 -9.98
CA GLY A 25 -8.25 14.48 -10.26
C GLY A 25 -8.48 15.09 -11.66
N ASN A 26 -9.00 14.31 -12.61
CA ASN A 26 -9.41 14.80 -13.94
C ASN A 26 -10.84 15.37 -13.98
N LYS A 27 -11.48 15.58 -12.82
CA LYS A 27 -12.88 16.05 -12.66
C LYS A 27 -13.94 15.09 -13.18
N THR A 28 -13.60 13.83 -13.45
CA THR A 28 -14.61 12.80 -13.73
C THR A 28 -15.26 12.31 -12.44
N GLU A 29 -16.51 11.88 -12.55
CA GLU A 29 -17.30 11.34 -11.44
C GLU A 29 -17.77 9.92 -11.76
N LYS A 30 -17.76 9.03 -10.76
CA LYS A 30 -18.30 7.67 -10.86
C LYS A 30 -19.10 7.30 -9.63
N GLU A 31 -20.27 6.72 -9.85
CA GLU A 31 -21.06 6.14 -8.77
C GLU A 31 -20.57 4.73 -8.43
N PHE A 32 -20.70 4.35 -7.15
CA PHE A 32 -20.31 3.03 -6.66
C PHE A 32 -21.32 2.51 -5.63
N ASN A 33 -21.39 1.19 -5.49
CA ASN A 33 -22.14 0.54 -4.41
C ASN A 33 -21.25 0.06 -3.26
N ALA A 34 -19.98 -0.23 -3.55
CA ALA A 34 -18.97 -0.60 -2.56
C ALA A 34 -17.59 -0.05 -2.96
N ILE A 35 -16.72 0.18 -1.97
CA ILE A 35 -15.31 0.51 -2.16
C ILE A 35 -14.47 -0.52 -1.41
N VAL A 36 -13.44 -1.03 -2.07
CA VAL A 36 -12.46 -1.93 -1.47
C VAL A 36 -11.10 -1.23 -1.45
N PHE A 37 -10.56 -0.95 -0.26
CA PHE A 37 -9.23 -0.38 -0.10
C PHE A 37 -8.17 -1.47 -0.17
N ALA A 38 -7.57 -1.65 -1.35
CA ALA A 38 -6.42 -2.52 -1.57
C ALA A 38 -5.08 -1.77 -1.43
N THR A 39 -4.99 -0.77 -0.53
CA THR A 39 -3.83 0.13 -0.36
C THR A 39 -2.68 -0.48 0.43
N GLY A 40 -2.69 -1.80 0.64
CA GLY A 40 -1.70 -2.51 1.44
C GLY A 40 -1.90 -2.35 2.95
N TYR A 41 -0.84 -2.64 3.72
CA TYR A 41 -0.84 -2.66 5.18
C TYR A 41 0.43 -1.99 5.72
N LYS A 42 0.36 -1.41 6.94
CA LYS A 42 1.53 -0.82 7.62
C LYS A 42 2.19 -1.85 8.54
N SER A 43 3.52 -1.91 8.52
CA SER A 43 4.30 -2.80 9.39
C SER A 43 4.16 -2.38 10.86
N VAL A 44 3.99 -3.36 11.75
CA VAL A 44 3.99 -3.17 13.21
C VAL A 44 5.34 -3.50 13.85
N ALA A 45 6.36 -3.81 13.06
CA ALA A 45 7.65 -4.30 13.57
C ALA A 45 8.31 -3.34 14.58
N ASN A 46 8.14 -2.02 14.41
CA ASN A 46 8.62 -1.00 15.37
C ASN A 46 8.06 -1.14 16.79
N LYS A 47 6.88 -1.75 16.95
CA LYS A 47 6.26 -1.99 18.25
C LYS A 47 6.77 -3.25 18.94
N TRP A 48 7.22 -4.24 18.15
CA TRP A 48 7.61 -5.55 18.64
C TRP A 48 9.12 -5.72 18.82
N LEU A 49 9.92 -4.99 18.04
CA LEU A 49 11.37 -5.05 18.13
C LEU A 49 11.87 -4.42 19.44
N LYS A 50 12.77 -5.15 20.11
CA LYS A 50 13.49 -4.67 21.30
C LYS A 50 14.26 -3.39 20.97
N ASP A 51 14.47 -2.53 21.96
CA ASP A 51 15.04 -1.19 21.78
C ASP A 51 16.37 -1.16 21.03
N ASN A 52 17.22 -2.18 21.23
CA ASN A 52 18.49 -2.35 20.51
C ASN A 52 18.36 -2.48 18.98
N TYR A 53 17.15 -2.77 18.47
CA TYR A 53 16.84 -2.95 17.06
C TYR A 53 15.85 -1.92 16.51
N LYS A 54 15.36 -0.98 17.32
CA LYS A 54 14.43 0.07 16.86
C LYS A 54 15.05 1.02 15.84
N ASN A 55 16.36 1.25 15.93
CA ASN A 55 17.05 2.16 15.01
C ASN A 55 17.22 1.61 13.60
N VAL A 56 16.93 0.32 13.41
CA VAL A 56 17.16 -0.41 12.16
C VAL A 56 16.03 -0.22 11.15
N LEU A 57 14.82 0.07 11.64
CA LEU A 57 13.64 0.31 10.82
C LEU A 57 13.34 1.82 10.75
N ASN A 58 12.78 2.24 9.62
CA ASN A 58 12.21 3.57 9.44
C ASN A 58 10.84 3.67 10.13
N GLU A 59 10.22 4.84 10.08
CA GLU A 59 8.91 5.11 10.69
C GLU A 59 7.77 4.23 10.15
N ASP A 60 7.92 3.69 8.95
CA ASP A 60 6.97 2.77 8.34
C ASP A 60 7.20 1.30 8.71
N GLY A 61 8.20 1.02 9.55
CA GLY A 61 8.56 -0.32 9.99
C GLY A 61 9.26 -1.12 8.89
N MET A 62 9.86 -0.44 7.92
CA MET A 62 10.68 -1.00 6.84
C MET A 62 12.18 -0.79 7.15
N PRO A 63 13.08 -1.64 6.65
CA PRO A 63 14.51 -1.47 6.86
C PRO A 63 15.03 -0.12 6.34
N LYS A 64 15.82 0.61 7.15
CA LYS A 64 16.47 1.86 6.70
C LYS A 64 17.55 1.63 5.64
N ASN A 65 18.25 0.50 5.74
CA ASN A 65 19.34 0.14 4.83
C ASN A 65 19.00 -1.16 4.09
N ALA A 66 19.05 -1.12 2.76
CA ALA A 66 18.80 -2.30 1.91
C ALA A 66 19.88 -3.39 2.07
N PHE A 67 21.08 -3.02 2.52
CA PHE A 67 22.22 -3.93 2.65
C PHE A 67 23.07 -3.58 3.87
N SER A 68 23.61 -4.60 4.55
CA SER A 68 24.34 -4.62 5.85
C SER A 68 23.49 -4.83 7.11
N MET A 69 22.59 -5.81 7.07
CA MET A 69 21.94 -6.37 8.26
C MET A 69 22.49 -7.77 8.56
N PRO A 70 22.81 -8.14 9.81
CA PRO A 70 23.15 -9.52 10.15
C PRO A 70 22.00 -10.45 9.76
N PHE A 71 22.32 -11.63 9.21
CA PHE A 71 21.38 -12.58 8.58
C PHE A 71 20.14 -12.89 9.44
N THR A 72 20.26 -12.83 10.76
CA THR A 72 19.17 -13.03 11.72
C THR A 72 18.06 -11.97 11.61
N LEU A 73 18.39 -10.69 11.39
CA LEU A 73 17.40 -9.61 11.23
C LEU A 73 16.76 -9.63 9.84
N LYS A 74 17.50 -10.06 8.81
CA LYS A 74 16.97 -10.23 7.44
C LYS A 74 15.85 -11.28 7.42
N THR A 75 15.98 -12.34 8.21
CA THR A 75 14.96 -13.41 8.33
C THR A 75 13.70 -12.95 9.07
N ILE A 76 13.83 -12.08 10.08
CA ILE A 76 12.70 -11.57 10.87
C ILE A 76 11.85 -10.55 10.09
N ILE A 77 12.46 -9.81 9.15
CA ILE A 77 11.75 -8.76 8.39
C ILE A 77 11.25 -9.24 7.02
N CYS A 78 11.92 -10.21 6.37
CA CYS A 78 11.72 -10.49 4.93
C CYS A 78 10.99 -11.79 4.54
N SER A 79 10.17 -12.42 5.37
CA SER A 79 9.40 -13.57 4.85
C SER A 79 8.11 -13.21 4.08
N HIS A 80 7.59 -11.97 4.12
CA HIS A 80 6.33 -11.66 3.39
C HIS A 80 6.04 -10.18 3.02
N LEU A 81 7.02 -9.28 3.07
CA LEU A 81 6.80 -7.84 2.80
C LEU A 81 7.44 -7.38 1.49
N GLU A 82 7.02 -7.97 0.36
CA GLU A 82 7.19 -7.34 -0.96
C GLU A 82 5.93 -6.53 -1.29
N GLY A 83 5.95 -5.25 -0.92
CA GLY A 83 4.87 -4.31 -1.16
C GLY A 83 4.90 -3.79 -2.60
N ILE A 84 3.89 -4.17 -3.37
CA ILE A 84 3.63 -3.70 -4.74
C ILE A 84 3.17 -2.24 -4.68
N ASN A 85 4.13 -1.30 -4.70
CA ASN A 85 3.85 0.12 -4.87
C ASN A 85 3.54 0.42 -6.34
N ASN A 86 2.34 0.04 -6.82
CA ASN A 86 1.63 0.63 -7.98
C ASN A 86 0.44 -0.26 -8.45
N LEU A 87 -0.45 -0.68 -7.56
CA LEU A 87 -1.70 -1.28 -8.03
C LEU A 87 -2.75 -0.19 -8.26
N PRO A 88 -3.36 -0.12 -9.46
CA PRO A 88 -4.47 0.78 -9.71
C PRO A 88 -5.62 0.39 -8.79
N ILE A 89 -6.26 1.41 -8.20
CA ILE A 89 -7.46 1.23 -7.40
C ILE A 89 -8.53 0.65 -8.32
N LEU A 90 -8.99 -0.56 -8.01
CA LEU A 90 -10.07 -1.23 -8.71
C LEU A 90 -11.39 -0.65 -8.17
N ILE A 91 -12.13 0.05 -9.02
CA ILE A 91 -13.51 0.48 -8.78
C ILE A 91 -14.38 -0.27 -9.77
#